data_AF-H1KUF3-F1
#
_entry.id   AF-H1KUF3-F1
#
_cell.length_a   1.000
_cell.length_b   1.000
_cell.length_c   1.000
_cell.angle_alpha   90.00
_cell.angle_beta   90.00
_cell.angle_gamma   90.00
#
_symmetry.space_group_name_H-M   'P 1'
#
loop_
_entity.id
_entity.type
_entity.pdbx_description
1 polymer ?
#
loop_
_entity_poly.entity_id
_entity_poly.type
_entity_poly.pdbx_seq_one_letter_code
_entity_poly.pdbx_strand_id
1 'polypeptide(L)'
;MLARGIAGLGLDRLPWTPALAQWRTRVRFLHGAQGGAEGGEWPDLSDEALAASVEEWLAPAIVGRTSLAAITADDLGQALQGLLPWTLRARLETEAPSHVEVPTGSRIPVDYESGPEPVLAVRVQELFGLDRHPALGGGRVPLVLHLLSPAHRPIQITRDLPGFWRGSWGAVRSEMRGRYPRHPWPEDPLSEAPTRRVKPKGT
;
A
#
# COMPACT_ATOMS: atom_id res chain seq x y z
N MET A 1 -31.65 2.16 15.76
CA MET A 1 -31.75 1.08 14.75
C MET A 1 -30.52 0.17 14.85
N LEU A 2 -30.51 -1.03 14.23
CA LEU A 2 -29.40 -2.00 14.30
C LEU A 2 -28.03 -1.35 13.98
N ALA A 3 -27.96 -0.56 12.89
CA ALA A 3 -26.76 0.17 12.47
C ALA A 3 -26.17 1.07 13.58
N ARG A 4 -27.01 1.89 14.23
CA ARG A 4 -26.59 2.74 15.36
C ARG A 4 -26.11 1.93 16.57
N GLY A 5 -26.72 0.78 16.83
CA GLY A 5 -26.26 -0.16 17.86
C GLY A 5 -24.85 -0.69 17.58
N ILE A 6 -24.55 -0.98 16.32
CA ILE A 6 -23.22 -1.45 15.88
C ILE A 6 -22.16 -0.37 16.08
N ALA A 7 -22.44 0.90 15.76
CA ALA A 7 -21.49 1.98 16.02
C ALA A 7 -21.11 2.10 17.50
N GLY A 8 -22.04 1.83 18.42
CA GLY A 8 -21.75 1.79 19.86
C GLY A 8 -20.95 0.56 20.33
N LEU A 9 -20.98 -0.55 19.58
CA LEU A 9 -20.23 -1.78 19.89
C LEU A 9 -18.85 -1.82 19.24
N GLY A 10 -18.59 -0.95 18.25
CA GLY A 10 -17.37 -0.91 17.47
C GLY A 10 -17.56 -1.45 16.05
N LEU A 11 -17.09 -0.70 15.04
CA LEU A 11 -17.17 -1.10 13.63
C LEU A 11 -16.25 -2.28 13.30
N ASP A 12 -15.23 -2.55 14.10
CA ASP A 12 -14.33 -3.71 14.01
C ASP A 12 -15.08 -5.04 14.12
N ARG A 13 -16.29 -5.04 14.68
CA ARG A 13 -17.16 -6.21 14.83
C ARG A 13 -17.91 -6.59 13.56
N LEU A 14 -17.92 -5.72 12.55
CA LEU A 14 -18.48 -6.02 11.24
C LEU A 14 -17.63 -7.10 10.52
N PRO A 15 -18.19 -7.81 9.54
CA PRO A 15 -17.51 -8.90 8.84
C PRO A 15 -16.44 -8.39 7.84
N TRP A 16 -15.43 -7.69 8.33
CA TRP A 16 -14.30 -7.20 7.55
C TRP A 16 -13.50 -8.36 6.97
N THR A 17 -13.46 -8.44 5.65
CA THR A 17 -12.48 -9.30 4.97
C THR A 17 -11.16 -8.53 4.81
N PRO A 18 -10.02 -9.22 4.62
CA PRO A 18 -8.76 -8.56 4.31
C PRO A 18 -8.85 -7.63 3.08
N ALA A 19 -9.67 -7.99 2.09
CA ALA A 19 -9.88 -7.17 0.90
C ALA A 19 -10.65 -5.87 1.20
N LEU A 20 -11.69 -5.93 2.04
CA LEU A 20 -12.45 -4.74 2.44
C LEU A 20 -11.64 -3.81 3.34
N ALA A 21 -10.86 -4.38 4.26
CA ALA A 21 -9.95 -3.61 5.10
C ALA A 21 -8.90 -2.89 4.25
N GLN A 22 -8.22 -3.61 3.36
CA GLN A 22 -7.22 -3.03 2.47
C GLN A 22 -7.81 -1.96 1.53
N TRP A 23 -9.00 -2.21 0.96
CA TRP A 23 -9.70 -1.23 0.14
C TRP A 23 -9.98 0.06 0.92
N ARG A 24 -10.50 -0.06 2.15
CA ARG A 24 -10.75 1.10 3.03
C ARG A 24 -9.46 1.85 3.30
N THR A 25 -8.39 1.15 3.63
CA THR A 25 -7.10 1.77 3.95
C THR A 25 -6.54 2.55 2.77
N ARG A 26 -6.67 2.04 1.54
CA ARG A 26 -6.25 2.75 0.31
C ARG A 26 -7.05 4.03 0.07
N VAL A 27 -8.37 4.00 0.30
CA VAL A 27 -9.22 5.20 0.18
C VAL A 27 -8.84 6.24 1.24
N ARG A 28 -8.65 5.81 2.50
CA ARG A 28 -8.21 6.69 3.59
C ARG A 28 -6.83 7.31 3.33
N PHE A 29 -5.90 6.53 2.76
CA PHE A 29 -4.60 7.03 2.34
C PHE A 29 -4.75 8.19 1.34
N LEU A 30 -5.60 8.04 0.32
CA LEU A 30 -5.82 9.08 -0.68
C LEU A 30 -6.58 10.30 -0.12
N HIS A 31 -7.50 10.09 0.82
CA HIS A 31 -8.14 11.18 1.58
C HIS A 31 -7.09 12.02 2.32
N GLY A 32 -6.20 11.39 3.09
CA GLY A 32 -5.12 12.09 3.79
C GLY A 32 -4.14 12.78 2.82
N ALA A 33 -3.77 12.14 1.72
CA ALA A 33 -2.83 12.67 0.74
C ALA A 33 -3.33 13.92 -0.01
N GLN A 34 -4.65 14.19 0.01
CA GLN A 34 -5.26 15.38 -0.60
C GLN A 34 -5.57 16.50 0.39
N GLY A 35 -5.10 16.41 1.63
CA GLY A 35 -5.37 17.43 2.66
C GLY A 35 -6.64 17.18 3.49
N GLY A 36 -7.25 15.99 3.37
CA GLY A 36 -8.40 15.60 4.17
C GLY A 36 -9.70 16.32 3.79
N ALA A 37 -10.43 16.80 4.79
CA ALA A 37 -11.75 17.43 4.64
C ALA A 37 -11.73 18.77 3.88
N GLU A 38 -10.59 19.46 3.83
CA GLU A 38 -10.43 20.74 3.15
C GLU A 38 -9.93 20.53 1.71
N GLY A 39 -10.83 20.08 0.82
CA GLY A 39 -10.62 20.15 -0.63
C GLY A 39 -10.26 18.85 -1.38
N GLY A 40 -10.31 17.69 -0.70
CA GLY A 40 -10.13 16.38 -1.35
C GLY A 40 -11.43 15.81 -1.95
N GLU A 41 -11.31 15.05 -3.04
CA GLU A 41 -12.45 14.31 -3.64
C GLU A 41 -12.69 12.96 -2.94
N TRP A 42 -11.69 12.44 -2.24
CA TRP A 42 -11.76 11.14 -1.55
C TRP A 42 -12.54 11.24 -0.24
N PRO A 43 -13.50 10.33 0.02
CA PRO A 43 -14.29 10.36 1.25
C PRO A 43 -13.46 10.02 2.48
N ASP A 44 -13.81 10.63 3.62
CA ASP A 44 -13.28 10.19 4.91
C ASP A 44 -13.95 8.89 5.33
N LEU A 45 -13.17 7.80 5.35
CA LEU A 45 -13.60 6.48 5.82
C LEU A 45 -12.92 6.09 7.13
N SER A 46 -12.53 7.08 7.95
CA SER A 46 -12.09 6.88 9.34
C SER A 46 -13.17 6.16 10.16
N ASP A 47 -12.75 5.51 11.26
CA ASP A 47 -13.71 4.83 12.14
C ASP A 47 -14.70 5.84 12.74
N GLU A 48 -14.22 7.06 13.03
CA GLU A 48 -15.02 8.18 13.50
C GLU A 48 -16.08 8.61 12.46
N ALA A 49 -15.68 8.84 11.20
CA ALA A 49 -16.61 9.26 10.14
C ALA A 49 -17.63 8.17 9.79
N LEU A 50 -17.19 6.91 9.73
CA LEU A 50 -18.08 5.77 9.47
C LEU A 50 -19.06 5.53 10.62
N ALA A 51 -18.63 5.73 11.88
CA ALA A 51 -19.52 5.58 13.03
C ALA A 51 -20.55 6.70 13.09
N ALA A 52 -20.14 7.94 12.79
CA ALA A 52 -21.03 9.10 12.78
C ALA A 52 -22.14 8.99 11.72
N SER A 53 -21.83 8.41 10.55
CA SER A 53 -22.76 8.26 9.42
C SER A 53 -23.32 6.84 9.25
N VAL A 54 -23.20 5.97 10.25
CA VAL A 54 -23.52 4.53 10.14
C VAL A 54 -24.96 4.25 9.66
N GLU A 55 -25.91 5.11 10.04
CA GLU A 55 -27.31 4.95 9.62
C GLU A 55 -27.51 5.31 8.14
N GLU A 56 -26.63 6.12 7.54
CA GLU A 56 -26.72 6.53 6.15
C GLU A 56 -26.12 5.49 5.20
N TRP A 57 -24.95 4.94 5.54
CA TRP A 57 -24.21 4.06 4.62
C TRP A 57 -24.48 2.58 4.86
N LEU A 58 -24.64 2.15 6.12
CA LEU A 58 -24.80 0.72 6.45
C LEU A 58 -26.28 0.31 6.46
N ALA A 59 -27.17 1.13 7.02
CA ALA A 59 -28.58 0.75 7.20
C ALA A 59 -29.29 0.31 5.91
N PRO A 60 -29.08 0.97 4.74
CA PRO A 60 -29.69 0.53 3.48
C PRO A 60 -29.22 -0.86 3.03
N ALA A 61 -28.00 -1.27 3.36
CA ALA A 61 -27.42 -2.55 2.96
C ALA A 61 -27.80 -3.71 3.88
N ILE A 62 -28.30 -3.43 5.09
CA ILE A 62 -28.64 -4.45 6.09
C ILE A 62 -30.15 -4.54 6.37
N VAL A 63 -30.98 -4.08 5.43
CA VAL A 63 -32.44 -4.21 5.53
C VAL A 63 -32.83 -5.69 5.73
N GLY A 64 -33.68 -5.96 6.73
CA GLY A 64 -34.09 -7.31 7.08
C GLY A 64 -33.09 -8.09 7.96
N ARG A 65 -31.88 -7.56 8.21
CA ARG A 65 -30.98 -8.14 9.21
C ARG A 65 -31.45 -7.73 10.62
N THR A 66 -31.53 -8.70 11.53
CA THR A 66 -32.03 -8.48 12.90
C THR A 66 -30.94 -8.52 13.96
N SER A 67 -29.70 -8.88 13.60
CA SER A 67 -28.56 -8.94 14.51
C SER A 67 -27.26 -8.70 13.76
N LEU A 68 -26.19 -8.38 14.51
CA LEU A 68 -24.83 -8.25 13.95
C LEU A 68 -24.38 -9.55 13.26
N ALA A 69 -24.68 -10.71 13.85
CA ALA A 69 -24.33 -12.01 13.29
C ALA A 69 -25.04 -12.33 11.96
N ALA A 70 -26.14 -11.64 11.65
CA ALA A 70 -26.85 -11.79 10.38
C ALA A 70 -26.23 -10.96 9.24
N ILE A 71 -25.33 -10.01 9.55
CA ILE A 71 -24.65 -9.17 8.56
C ILE A 71 -23.53 -9.98 7.91
N THR A 72 -23.52 -10.02 6.59
CA THR A 72 -22.54 -10.75 5.80
C THR A 72 -21.43 -9.82 5.29
N ALA A 73 -20.31 -10.40 4.85
CA ALA A 73 -19.24 -9.65 4.20
C ALA A 73 -19.73 -8.97 2.91
N ASP A 74 -20.70 -9.56 2.21
CA ASP A 74 -21.29 -8.97 1.01
C ASP A 74 -22.15 -7.74 1.33
N ASP A 75 -22.95 -7.80 2.41
CA ASP A 75 -23.71 -6.64 2.88
C ASP A 75 -22.75 -5.47 3.20
N LEU A 76 -21.67 -5.75 3.94
CA LEU A 76 -20.64 -4.77 4.28
C LEU A 76 -19.93 -4.24 3.02
N GLY A 77 -19.57 -5.13 2.09
CA GLY A 77 -18.89 -4.77 0.86
C GLY A 77 -19.72 -3.85 -0.02
N GLN A 78 -21.02 -4.14 -0.19
CA GLN A 78 -21.94 -3.27 -0.94
C GLN A 78 -22.07 -1.89 -0.28
N ALA A 79 -22.23 -1.86 1.04
CA ALA A 79 -22.34 -0.63 1.81
C ALA A 79 -21.11 0.27 1.65
N LEU A 80 -19.90 -0.30 1.81
CA LEU A 80 -18.64 0.43 1.65
C LEU A 80 -18.40 0.90 0.22
N GLN A 81 -18.66 0.06 -0.78
CA GLN A 81 -18.50 0.45 -2.19
C GLN A 81 -19.46 1.58 -2.60
N GLY A 82 -20.61 1.69 -1.94
CA GLY A 82 -21.56 2.80 -2.10
C GLY A 82 -21.00 4.16 -1.66
N LEU A 83 -20.03 4.18 -0.73
CA LEU A 83 -19.40 5.41 -0.23
C LEU A 83 -18.40 6.01 -1.20
N LEU A 84 -17.89 5.25 -2.18
CA LEU A 84 -16.89 5.75 -3.13
C LEU A 84 -17.54 6.09 -4.48
N PRO A 85 -17.55 7.38 -4.90
CA PRO A 85 -18.04 7.79 -6.20
C PRO A 85 -17.42 6.98 -7.34
N TRP A 86 -18.25 6.63 -8.34
CA TRP A 86 -17.82 5.78 -9.46
C TRP A 86 -16.57 6.31 -10.18
N THR A 87 -16.47 7.62 -10.37
CA THR A 87 -15.34 8.31 -11.01
C THR A 87 -14.01 8.09 -10.28
N LEU A 88 -14.04 7.85 -8.97
CA LEU A 88 -12.85 7.63 -8.16
C LEU A 88 -12.41 6.16 -8.14
N ARG A 89 -13.26 5.20 -8.53
CA ARG A 89 -12.92 3.77 -8.47
C ARG A 89 -11.72 3.42 -9.35
N ALA A 90 -11.69 3.92 -10.58
CA ALA A 90 -10.55 3.70 -11.47
C ALA A 90 -9.29 4.40 -10.96
N ARG A 91 -9.44 5.59 -10.37
CA ARG A 91 -8.34 6.34 -9.77
C ARG A 91 -7.77 5.66 -8.53
N LEU A 92 -8.56 4.88 -7.80
CA LEU A 92 -8.07 4.15 -6.62
C LEU A 92 -7.04 3.10 -7.04
N GLU A 93 -7.29 2.44 -8.17
CA GLU A 93 -6.40 1.43 -8.73
C GLU A 93 -5.11 2.01 -9.31
N THR A 94 -5.11 3.28 -9.74
CA THR A 94 -3.92 3.94 -10.29
C THR A 94 -3.15 4.76 -9.25
N GLU A 95 -3.85 5.51 -8.38
CA GLU A 95 -3.24 6.41 -7.40
C GLU A 95 -2.83 5.68 -6.11
N ALA A 96 -3.53 4.61 -5.72
CA ALA A 96 -3.17 3.79 -4.57
C ALA A 96 -3.34 2.32 -4.92
N PRO A 97 -2.51 1.74 -5.82
CA PRO A 97 -2.66 0.36 -6.25
C PRO A 97 -2.42 -0.62 -5.09
N SER A 98 -3.04 -1.80 -5.15
CA SER A 98 -2.74 -2.89 -4.21
C SER A 98 -1.31 -3.43 -4.37
N HIS A 99 -0.75 -3.35 -5.57
CA HIS A 99 0.58 -3.82 -5.92
C HIS A 99 1.26 -2.83 -6.86
N VAL A 100 2.55 -2.61 -6.67
CA VAL A 100 3.39 -1.82 -7.58
C VAL A 100 4.21 -2.77 -8.45
N GLU A 101 4.26 -2.47 -9.75
CA GLU A 101 5.18 -3.13 -10.66
C GLU A 101 6.56 -2.47 -10.58
N VAL A 102 7.59 -3.25 -10.25
CA VAL A 102 8.98 -2.78 -10.19
C VAL A 102 9.70 -3.11 -11.51
N PRO A 103 10.89 -2.53 -11.80
CA PRO A 103 11.58 -2.69 -13.09
C PRO A 103 11.78 -4.13 -13.60
N THR A 104 11.81 -5.14 -12.73
CA THR A 104 11.83 -6.57 -13.12
C THR A 104 10.50 -7.10 -13.65
N GLY A 105 9.44 -6.31 -13.64
CA GLY A 105 8.05 -6.75 -13.83
C GLY A 105 7.45 -7.45 -12.60
N SER A 106 8.09 -7.42 -11.43
CA SER A 106 7.45 -7.97 -10.21
C SER A 106 6.31 -7.08 -9.77
N ARG A 107 5.17 -7.70 -9.47
CA ARG A 107 4.09 -7.05 -8.75
C ARG A 107 4.29 -7.26 -7.25
N ILE A 108 4.74 -6.23 -6.55
CA ILE A 108 5.04 -6.26 -5.11
C ILE A 108 3.87 -5.61 -4.36
N PRO A 109 3.29 -6.27 -3.34
CA PRO A 109 2.20 -5.68 -2.57
C PRO A 109 2.66 -4.41 -1.86
N VAL A 110 1.77 -3.41 -1.83
CA VAL A 110 1.98 -2.19 -1.04
C VAL A 110 1.30 -2.38 0.30
N ASP A 111 2.04 -2.12 1.38
CA ASP A 111 1.52 -2.11 2.73
C ASP A 111 1.06 -0.69 3.08
N TYR A 112 -0.24 -0.54 3.30
CA TYR A 112 -0.86 0.72 3.73
C TYR A 112 -1.25 0.72 5.22
N GLU A 113 -1.05 -0.39 5.93
CA GLU A 113 -1.63 -0.64 7.24
C GLU A 113 -0.60 -0.51 8.37
N SER A 114 0.67 -0.85 8.11
CA SER A 114 1.72 -0.88 9.14
C SER A 114 2.17 0.51 9.63
N GLY A 115 1.75 1.59 8.98
CA GLY A 115 2.21 2.93 9.34
C GLY A 115 1.46 4.06 8.62
N PRO A 116 1.84 5.32 8.90
CA PRO A 116 1.19 6.49 8.30
C PRO A 116 1.51 6.68 6.82
N GLU A 117 2.56 6.03 6.32
CA GLU A 117 3.01 6.10 4.93
C GLU A 117 2.97 4.70 4.30
N PRO A 118 2.65 4.60 3.00
CA PRO A 118 2.67 3.33 2.29
C PRO A 118 4.10 2.81 2.16
N VAL A 119 4.26 1.50 2.36
CA VAL A 119 5.55 0.82 2.34
C VAL A 119 5.60 -0.20 1.20
N LEU A 120 6.74 -0.24 0.51
CA LEU A 120 7.08 -1.29 -0.45
C LEU A 120 8.32 -2.05 0.02
N ALA A 121 8.12 -3.29 0.46
CA ALA A 121 9.20 -4.20 0.82
C ALA A 121 9.71 -4.92 -0.42
N VAL A 122 10.87 -4.50 -0.93
CA VAL A 122 11.38 -4.94 -2.23
C VAL A 122 12.87 -5.26 -2.17
N ARG A 123 13.29 -6.32 -2.86
CA ARG A 123 14.71 -6.64 -2.99
C ARG A 123 15.41 -5.57 -3.81
N VAL A 124 16.56 -5.11 -3.32
CA VAL A 124 17.28 -3.98 -3.92
C VAL A 124 17.67 -4.21 -5.38
N GLN A 125 17.94 -5.46 -5.77
CA GLN A 125 18.31 -5.81 -7.15
C GLN A 125 17.16 -5.61 -8.15
N GLU A 126 15.93 -5.59 -7.66
CA GLU A 126 14.76 -5.39 -8.52
C GLU A 126 14.54 -3.92 -8.87
N LEU A 127 15.27 -3.01 -8.21
CA LEU A 127 15.24 -1.57 -8.44
C LEU A 127 16.46 -1.06 -9.20
N PHE A 128 17.39 -1.92 -9.62
CA PHE A 128 18.48 -1.48 -10.49
C PHE A 128 17.94 -0.87 -11.79
N GLY A 129 18.63 0.15 -12.29
CA GLY A 129 18.16 0.96 -13.40
C GLY A 129 17.08 2.00 -13.06
N LEU A 130 16.54 2.01 -11.83
CA LEU A 130 15.51 2.98 -11.43
C LEU A 130 16.15 4.26 -10.87
N ASP A 131 16.06 5.33 -11.67
CA ASP A 131 16.64 6.66 -11.40
C ASP A 131 15.66 7.66 -10.75
N ARG A 132 14.38 7.27 -10.63
CA ARG A 132 13.32 8.07 -10.03
C ARG A 132 12.69 7.33 -8.86
N HIS A 133 12.49 8.03 -7.76
CA HIS A 133 11.81 7.44 -6.60
C HIS A 133 10.31 7.24 -6.92
N PRO A 134 9.75 6.04 -6.67
CA PRO A 134 8.33 5.79 -6.88
C PRO A 134 7.48 6.59 -5.89
N ALA A 135 6.32 7.04 -6.35
CA ALA A 135 5.38 7.80 -5.54
C ALA A 135 3.94 7.38 -5.86
N LEU A 136 3.08 7.44 -4.84
CA LEU A 136 1.66 7.16 -4.89
C LEU A 136 0.85 8.47 -4.80
N GLY A 137 -0.48 8.35 -4.84
CA GLY A 137 -1.39 9.49 -4.75
C GLY A 137 -1.25 10.44 -5.93
N GLY A 138 -1.01 9.93 -7.14
CA GLY A 138 -0.74 10.78 -8.32
C GLY A 138 0.63 11.48 -8.28
N GLY A 139 1.60 10.90 -7.57
CA GLY A 139 2.96 11.43 -7.44
C GLY A 139 3.18 12.36 -6.25
N ARG A 140 2.18 12.53 -5.39
CA ARG A 140 2.23 13.41 -4.20
C ARG A 140 2.94 12.78 -3.01
N VAL A 141 2.85 11.46 -2.85
CA VAL A 141 3.37 10.77 -1.66
C VAL A 141 4.51 9.84 -2.05
N PRO A 142 5.75 10.11 -1.66
CA PRO A 142 6.87 9.19 -1.91
C PRO A 142 6.63 7.86 -1.20
N LEU A 143 6.91 6.76 -1.89
CA LEU A 143 6.69 5.42 -1.35
C LEU A 143 7.86 5.02 -0.45
N VAL A 144 7.61 4.67 0.80
CA VAL A 144 8.68 4.24 1.70
C VAL A 144 9.21 2.90 1.22
N LEU A 145 10.46 2.86 0.77
CA LEU A 145 11.09 1.64 0.28
C LEU A 145 11.81 0.94 1.44
N HIS A 146 11.30 -0.25 1.80
CA HIS A 146 12.02 -1.19 2.65
C HIS A 146 12.88 -2.06 1.74
N LEU A 147 14.13 -1.66 1.54
CA LEU A 147 15.07 -2.38 0.70
C LEU A 147 15.50 -3.66 1.41
N LEU A 148 15.42 -4.78 0.68
CA LEU A 148 15.70 -6.11 1.19
C LEU A 148 16.93 -6.73 0.50
N SER A 149 17.61 -7.60 1.24
CA SER A 149 18.65 -8.49 0.71
C SER A 149 18.03 -9.63 -0.11
N PRO A 150 18.85 -10.44 -0.82
CA PRO A 150 18.36 -11.64 -1.50
C PRO A 150 17.60 -12.63 -0.60
N ALA A 151 17.92 -12.66 0.68
CA ALA A 151 17.26 -13.50 1.68
C ALA A 151 16.07 -12.79 2.37
N HIS A 152 15.53 -11.73 1.77
CA HIS A 152 14.39 -10.95 2.28
C HIS A 152 14.63 -10.36 3.68
N ARG A 153 15.90 -10.04 4.01
CA ARG A 153 16.25 -9.34 5.25
C ARG A 153 16.32 -7.83 4.97
N PRO A 154 15.78 -6.95 5.84
CA PRO A 154 15.93 -5.52 5.69
C PRO A 154 17.40 -5.10 5.66
N ILE A 155 17.75 -4.19 4.73
CA ILE A 155 19.09 -3.62 4.63
C ILE A 155 19.10 -2.09 4.70
N GLN A 156 18.04 -1.43 4.23
CA GLN A 156 17.91 0.02 4.26
C GLN A 156 16.43 0.40 4.13
N ILE A 157 16.03 1.48 4.79
CA ILE A 157 14.76 2.16 4.54
C ILE A 157 15.07 3.49 3.86
N THR A 158 14.37 3.84 2.77
CA THR A 158 14.57 5.12 2.09
C THR A 158 13.29 5.70 1.52
N ARG A 159 13.20 7.04 1.54
CA ARG A 159 12.21 7.87 0.81
C ARG A 159 12.85 8.64 -0.36
N ASP A 160 14.13 8.41 -0.61
CA ASP A 160 14.90 8.99 -1.70
C ASP A 160 15.82 7.90 -2.26
N LEU A 161 15.31 7.21 -3.29
CA LEU A 161 16.05 6.14 -3.94
C LEU A 161 17.27 6.67 -4.71
N PRO A 162 17.17 7.79 -5.48
CA PRO A 162 18.34 8.42 -6.09
C PRO A 162 19.41 8.86 -5.09
N GLY A 163 19.01 9.42 -3.94
CA GLY A 163 19.92 9.76 -2.85
C GLY A 163 20.58 8.54 -2.23
N PHE A 164 19.84 7.44 -2.05
CA PHE A 164 20.39 6.16 -1.60
C PHE A 164 21.49 5.64 -2.55
N TRP A 165 21.25 5.65 -3.86
CA TRP A 165 22.23 5.21 -4.86
C TRP A 165 23.52 6.02 -4.84
N ARG A 166 23.42 7.34 -4.72
CA ARG A 166 24.60 8.23 -4.66
C ARG A 166 25.30 8.23 -3.30
N GLY A 167 24.58 7.89 -2.23
CA GLY A 167 25.04 7.94 -0.85
C GLY A 167 25.39 6.57 -0.29
N SER A 168 24.48 6.00 0.50
CA SER A 168 24.76 4.81 1.32
C SER A 168 24.88 3.49 0.55
N TRP A 169 24.59 3.47 -0.75
CA TRP A 169 24.76 2.28 -1.60
C TRP A 169 26.17 1.69 -1.52
N GLY A 170 27.23 2.52 -1.53
CA GLY A 170 28.61 2.03 -1.50
C GLY A 170 28.91 1.15 -0.28
N ALA A 171 28.38 1.53 0.89
CA ALA A 171 28.52 0.79 2.14
C ALA A 171 27.68 -0.51 2.11
N VAL A 172 26.41 -0.41 1.73
CA VAL A 172 25.50 -1.56 1.60
C VAL A 172 26.05 -2.58 0.61
N ARG A 173 26.52 -2.14 -0.55
CA ARG A 173 27.16 -2.96 -1.58
C ARG A 173 28.35 -3.74 -1.01
N SER A 174 29.20 -3.07 -0.24
CA SER A 174 30.42 -3.67 0.34
C SER A 174 30.08 -4.78 1.34
N GLU A 175 29.11 -4.53 2.23
CA GLU A 175 28.62 -5.53 3.18
C GLU A 175 27.93 -6.71 2.47
N MET A 176 27.02 -6.41 1.56
CA MET A 176 26.19 -7.42 0.90
C MET A 176 26.99 -8.29 -0.07
N ARG A 177 28.05 -7.77 -0.69
CA ARG A 177 28.96 -8.56 -1.53
C ARG A 177 29.66 -9.68 -0.73
N GLY A 178 29.98 -9.43 0.55
CA GLY A 178 30.54 -10.44 1.44
C GLY A 178 29.51 -11.51 1.84
N ARG A 179 28.29 -11.08 2.22
CA ARG A 179 27.22 -11.98 2.67
C ARG A 179 26.58 -12.80 1.53
N TYR A 180 26.47 -12.21 0.34
CA TYR A 180 25.75 -12.78 -0.81
C TYR A 180 26.61 -12.70 -2.09
N PRO A 181 27.76 -13.40 -2.17
CA PRO A 181 28.75 -13.21 -3.24
C PRO A 181 28.26 -13.64 -4.63
N ARG A 182 27.23 -14.49 -4.70
CA ARG A 182 26.63 -14.94 -5.98
C ARG A 182 25.65 -13.93 -6.59
N HIS A 183 25.27 -12.88 -5.87
CA HIS A 183 24.32 -11.86 -6.37
C HIS A 183 25.03 -10.65 -7.00
N PRO A 184 24.36 -9.93 -7.90
CA PRO A 184 24.89 -8.68 -8.46
C PRO A 184 24.91 -7.57 -7.40
N TRP A 185 26.04 -6.86 -7.36
CA TRP A 185 26.35 -5.75 -6.45
C TRP A 185 27.16 -4.70 -7.25
N PRO A 186 26.54 -4.04 -8.24
CA PRO A 186 27.23 -3.15 -9.17
C PRO A 186 27.81 -1.92 -8.48
N GLU A 187 28.89 -1.36 -9.03
CA GLU A 187 29.40 -0.05 -8.59
C GLU A 187 28.38 1.05 -8.94
N ASP A 188 27.83 0.99 -10.15
CA ASP A 188 26.78 1.87 -10.63
C ASP A 188 25.44 1.10 -10.75
N PRO A 189 24.54 1.21 -9.75
CA PRO A 189 23.24 0.54 -9.78
C PRO A 189 22.25 1.16 -10.77
N LEU A 190 22.50 2.38 -11.27
CA LEU A 190 21.64 3.04 -12.25
C LEU A 190 21.88 2.54 -13.68
N SER A 191 23.09 2.04 -13.96
CA SER A 191 23.42 1.44 -15.26
C SER A 191 23.23 -0.08 -15.30
N GLU A 192 22.91 -0.71 -14.16
CA GLU A 192 22.72 -2.16 -14.06
C GLU A 192 21.28 -2.57 -14.42
N ALA A 193 21.14 -3.68 -15.16
CA ALA A 193 19.82 -4.21 -15.48
C ALA A 193 19.12 -4.78 -14.23
N PRO A 194 17.81 -4.52 -14.03
CA PRO A 194 17.07 -5.08 -12.90
C PRO A 194 17.00 -6.59 -13.00
N THR A 195 17.16 -7.29 -11.87
CA THR A 195 17.19 -8.75 -11.89
C THR A 195 16.71 -9.39 -10.59
N ARG A 196 16.11 -10.57 -10.74
CA ARG A 196 15.78 -11.46 -9.61
C ARG A 196 16.82 -12.55 -9.40
N ARG A 197 17.74 -12.72 -10.36
CA ARG A 197 18.62 -13.87 -10.48
C ARG A 197 19.97 -13.61 -9.81
N VAL A 198 20.67 -14.71 -9.52
CA VAL A 198 22.11 -14.68 -9.22
C VAL A 198 22.90 -14.34 -10.49
N LYS A 199 24.15 -13.91 -10.33
CA LYS A 199 25.06 -13.69 -11.47
C LYS A 199 25.14 -14.96 -12.32
N PRO A 200 25.03 -14.86 -13.66
CA PRO A 200 25.27 -16.01 -14.52
C PRO A 200 26.70 -16.53 -14.26
N LYS A 201 26.86 -17.87 -14.23
CA LYS A 201 28.21 -18.46 -14.27
C LYS A 201 28.85 -18.00 -15.58
N GLY A 202 30.11 -17.56 -15.50
CA GLY A 202 30.81 -16.83 -16.56
C GLY A 202 30.61 -17.39 -17.96
N THR A 203 30.47 -16.48 -18.91
CA THR A 203 31.00 -16.68 -20.27
C THR A 203 32.46 -16.28 -20.23
#